data_AF-A0A9N9TH70-F1
#
_entry.id   AF-A0A9N9TH70-F1
#
_cell.length_a   1.000
_cell.length_b   1.000
_cell.length_c   1.000
_cell.angle_alpha   90.00
_cell.angle_beta   90.00
_cell.angle_gamma   90.00
#
_symmetry.space_group_name_H-M   'P 1'
#
loop_
_entity.id
_entity.type
_entity.pdbx_description
1 polymer ?
#
loop_
_entity_poly.entity_id
_entity_poly.type
_entity_poly.pdbx_seq_one_letter_code
_entity_poly.pdbx_strand_id
1 'polypeptide(L)'
;MITIHWSFSRIPAYLYCLIKSVFQKCVITLRSLTYNHFMDQSYAADVCMEPMFWFVDNFTHAIGPVFVVAVVILTASVVLIAYWIGIPYWWNRNAIVCIVLVIIGHWILSNICFHYYMGVVTPPGYPPQGELITEAVSICKKCISPKPPRTHHCSVCNKCILKMDHHCPWLNNCVGYRNHRYFFLYMVYMVVGVLFVICCGFDIAYTAIFLTPVDSDEPELEGHAVKFNQTGALIPVTDADYLDTSLLDDEPGEECISLWRRRAIVYMTLINCGVFLALGMLSLWHAQLISHGETSIEANINKAETNRMKELGRTYANPYNFGRRKNWKIFLGLIQGRSFARHILLPSAHEPIGDGLRWHTIHDEMIDEWP
;
A
#
# COMPACT_ATOMS: atom_id res chain seq x y z
N MET A 1 8.48 46.15 72.62
CA MET A 1 8.24 46.07 71.17
C MET A 1 7.50 44.76 70.94
N ILE A 2 6.21 44.80 70.60
CA ILE A 2 5.40 43.59 70.39
C ILE A 2 5.49 43.21 68.91
N THR A 3 6.14 42.10 68.60
CA THR A 3 6.27 41.58 67.24
C THR A 3 5.11 40.63 66.96
N ILE A 4 4.15 41.07 66.15
CA ILE A 4 3.01 40.24 65.72
C ILE A 4 3.46 39.34 64.57
N HIS A 5 3.50 38.03 64.80
CA HIS A 5 3.71 37.02 63.75
C HIS A 5 2.37 36.62 63.14
N TRP A 6 2.12 37.00 61.88
CA TRP A 6 0.97 36.50 61.12
C TRP A 6 1.26 35.08 60.62
N SER A 7 0.42 34.12 60.99
CA SER A 7 0.42 32.76 60.42
C SER A 7 -0.81 32.59 59.54
N PHE A 8 -0.63 32.68 58.22
CA PHE A 8 -1.65 32.32 57.23
C PHE A 8 -1.78 30.79 57.15
N SER A 9 -2.31 30.17 58.20
CA SER A 9 -2.36 28.71 58.29
C SER A 9 -3.62 28.08 57.70
N ARG A 10 -4.69 28.85 57.43
CA ARG A 10 -5.94 28.31 56.83
C ARG A 10 -6.63 29.34 55.96
N ILE A 11 -6.80 29.03 54.68
CA ILE A 11 -7.79 29.71 53.83
C ILE A 11 -9.16 29.52 54.49
N PRO A 12 -9.94 30.59 54.75
CA PRO A 12 -11.27 30.46 55.32
C PRO A 12 -12.09 29.49 54.48
N ALA A 13 -12.78 28.52 55.11
CA ALA A 13 -13.59 27.53 54.39
C ALA A 13 -14.59 28.17 53.42
N TYR A 14 -15.05 29.38 53.75
CA TYR A 14 -15.86 30.25 52.89
C TYR A 14 -15.16 30.60 51.56
N LEU A 15 -13.90 31.01 51.58
CA LEU A 15 -13.16 31.39 50.38
C LEU A 15 -12.89 30.18 49.47
N TYR A 16 -12.59 29.02 50.07
CA TYR A 16 -12.47 27.77 49.33
C TYR A 16 -13.79 27.36 48.64
N CYS A 17 -14.91 27.46 49.37
CA CYS A 17 -16.24 27.18 48.80
C CYS A 17 -16.61 28.17 47.68
N LEU A 18 -16.27 29.45 47.86
CA LEU A 18 -16.51 30.49 46.84
C LEU A 18 -15.70 30.21 45.57
N ILE A 19 -14.40 29.93 45.69
CA ILE A 19 -13.53 29.58 44.55
C ILE A 19 -14.06 28.32 43.86
N LYS A 20 -14.43 27.29 44.62
CA LYS A 20 -14.99 26.05 44.07
C LYS A 20 -16.30 26.28 43.31
N SER A 21 -17.19 27.12 43.85
CA SER A 21 -18.46 27.48 43.21
C SER A 21 -18.25 28.30 41.94
N VAL A 22 -17.37 29.30 41.97
CA VAL A 22 -17.01 30.11 40.80
C VAL A 22 -16.37 29.23 39.73
N PHE A 23 -15.46 28.34 40.12
CA PHE A 23 -14.83 27.39 39.20
C PHE A 23 -15.86 26.45 38.55
N GLN A 24 -16.76 25.86 39.33
CA GLN A 24 -17.82 25.02 38.80
C GLN A 24 -18.74 25.78 37.84
N LYS A 25 -19.12 27.02 38.18
CA LYS A 25 -19.90 27.89 37.29
C LYS A 25 -19.14 28.21 36.01
N CYS A 26 -17.85 28.52 36.09
CA CYS A 26 -17.01 28.76 34.92
C CYS A 26 -16.89 27.52 34.05
N VAL A 27 -16.68 26.33 34.63
CA VAL A 27 -16.61 25.07 33.91
C VAL A 27 -17.94 24.74 33.23
N ILE A 28 -19.07 24.91 33.92
CA ILE A 28 -20.40 24.69 33.32
C ILE A 28 -20.67 25.72 32.22
N THR A 29 -20.36 27.00 32.45
CA THR A 29 -20.54 28.06 31.45
C THR A 29 -19.68 27.81 30.22
N LEU A 30 -18.41 27.45 30.41
CA LEU A 30 -17.50 27.09 29.33
C LEU A 30 -18.02 25.86 28.60
N ARG A 31 -18.42 24.80 29.32
CA ARG A 31 -19.02 23.61 28.72
C ARG A 31 -20.29 23.94 27.95
N SER A 32 -21.17 24.79 28.46
CA SER A 32 -22.40 25.18 27.76
C SER A 32 -22.14 26.08 26.54
N LEU A 33 -21.18 27.01 26.62
CA LEU A 33 -20.79 27.87 25.50
C LEU A 33 -20.01 27.13 24.41
N THR A 34 -19.26 26.08 24.79
CA THR A 34 -18.51 25.21 23.87
C THR A 34 -19.25 23.92 23.55
N TYR A 35 -20.43 23.69 24.14
CA TYR A 35 -21.27 22.54 23.83
C TYR A 35 -21.86 22.75 22.46
N ASN A 36 -21.33 22.02 21.51
CA ASN A 36 -21.87 21.94 20.18
C ASN A 36 -22.10 20.46 19.89
N HIS A 37 -23.37 20.07 19.69
CA HIS A 37 -23.70 18.71 19.26
C HIS A 37 -22.95 18.35 17.95
N PHE A 38 -22.61 19.34 17.13
CA PHE A 38 -21.86 19.17 15.89
C PHE A 38 -20.33 19.16 16.06
N MET A 39 -19.76 19.48 17.23
CA MET A 39 -18.33 19.28 17.51
C MET A 39 -18.12 17.93 18.20
N ASP A 40 -18.11 16.87 17.41
CA ASP A 40 -17.57 15.59 17.86
C ASP A 40 -16.05 15.55 17.69
N GLN A 41 -15.40 14.53 18.26
CA GLN A 41 -13.95 14.34 18.14
C GLN A 41 -13.52 14.23 16.67
N SER A 42 -14.38 13.68 15.82
CA SER A 42 -14.18 13.56 14.37
C SER A 42 -14.11 14.94 13.71
N TYR A 43 -15.05 15.84 14.01
CA TYR A 43 -15.06 17.21 13.50
C TYR A 43 -13.83 17.99 13.94
N ALA A 44 -13.44 17.88 15.21
CA ALA A 44 -12.22 18.53 15.70
C ALA A 44 -10.95 18.00 14.99
N ALA A 45 -10.89 16.69 14.74
CA ALA A 45 -9.80 16.08 13.98
C ALA A 45 -9.79 16.56 12.51
N ASP A 46 -10.96 16.64 11.86
CA ASP A 46 -11.08 17.12 10.48
C ASP A 46 -10.59 18.57 10.34
N VAL A 47 -10.96 19.45 11.28
CA VAL A 47 -10.49 20.85 11.31
C VAL A 47 -8.98 20.93 11.51
N CYS A 48 -8.41 20.13 12.42
CA CYS A 48 -6.96 20.07 12.62
C CYS A 48 -6.20 19.55 11.38
N MET A 49 -6.84 18.68 10.58
CA MET A 49 -6.27 18.11 9.37
C MET A 49 -6.48 18.99 8.14
N GLU A 50 -7.33 20.03 8.22
CA GLU A 50 -7.66 20.93 7.11
C GLU A 50 -6.42 21.60 6.45
N PRO A 51 -5.41 22.10 7.19
CA PRO A 51 -4.20 22.63 6.56
C PRO A 51 -3.40 21.58 5.78
N MET A 52 -3.39 20.34 6.28
CA MET A 52 -2.76 19.21 5.60
C MET A 52 -3.55 18.83 4.35
N PHE A 53 -4.89 18.76 4.42
CA PHE A 53 -5.74 18.52 3.26
C PHE A 53 -5.61 19.62 2.23
N TRP A 54 -5.51 20.88 2.63
CA TRP A 54 -5.23 21.99 1.73
C TRP A 54 -3.88 21.83 1.05
N PHE A 55 -2.81 21.53 1.81
CA PHE A 55 -1.49 21.28 1.24
C PHE A 55 -1.53 20.11 0.26
N VAL A 56 -2.09 18.97 0.67
CA VAL A 56 -2.23 17.80 -0.18
C VAL A 56 -3.05 18.17 -1.41
N ASP A 57 -4.25 18.71 -1.31
CA ASP A 57 -5.08 19.05 -2.47
C ASP A 57 -4.39 20.03 -3.43
N ASN A 58 -3.63 21.00 -2.92
CA ASN A 58 -2.98 22.02 -3.73
C ASN A 58 -1.67 21.53 -4.38
N PHE A 59 -0.96 20.59 -3.75
CA PHE A 59 0.31 20.05 -4.26
C PHE A 59 0.19 18.65 -4.88
N THR A 60 -0.90 17.91 -4.65
CA THR A 60 -1.08 16.54 -5.17
C THR A 60 -1.04 16.51 -6.69
N HIS A 61 -1.50 17.56 -7.37
CA HIS A 61 -1.35 17.67 -8.82
C HIS A 61 0.10 17.73 -9.30
N ALA A 62 0.98 18.38 -8.55
CA ALA A 62 2.40 18.47 -8.87
C ALA A 62 3.16 17.20 -8.43
N ILE A 63 2.73 16.57 -7.34
CA ILE A 63 3.37 15.37 -6.78
C ILE A 63 2.94 14.10 -7.53
N GLY A 64 1.73 14.06 -8.12
CA GLY A 64 1.22 12.90 -8.87
C GLY A 64 2.19 12.38 -9.94
N PRO A 65 2.67 13.23 -10.87
CA PRO A 65 3.67 12.82 -11.86
C PRO A 65 4.97 12.29 -11.24
N VAL A 66 5.41 12.86 -10.11
CA VAL A 66 6.60 12.39 -9.38
C VAL A 66 6.41 10.97 -8.86
N PHE A 67 5.24 10.65 -8.29
CA PHE A 67 4.94 9.29 -7.86
C PHE A 67 4.89 8.30 -9.02
N VAL A 68 4.33 8.70 -10.17
CA VAL A 68 4.30 7.85 -11.36
C VAL A 68 5.71 7.52 -11.85
N VAL A 69 6.57 8.53 -11.95
CA VAL A 69 7.99 8.35 -12.29
C VAL A 69 8.71 7.47 -11.26
N ALA A 70 8.45 7.67 -9.97
CA ALA A 70 9.04 6.87 -8.90
C ALA A 70 8.66 5.38 -9.02
N VAL A 71 7.40 5.05 -9.29
CA VAL A 71 6.96 3.66 -9.50
C VAL A 71 7.69 3.01 -10.67
N VAL A 72 7.84 3.74 -11.79
CA VAL A 72 8.56 3.25 -12.97
C VAL A 72 10.04 3.00 -12.65
N ILE A 73 10.71 3.94 -11.97
CA ILE A 73 12.12 3.80 -11.58
C ILE A 73 12.32 2.63 -10.61
N LEU A 74 11.48 2.50 -9.58
CA LEU A 74 11.57 1.42 -8.60
C LEU A 74 11.32 0.05 -9.23
N THR A 75 10.36 -0.04 -10.16
CA THR A 75 10.10 -1.29 -10.88
C THR A 75 11.28 -1.63 -11.79
N ALA A 76 11.81 -0.65 -12.52
CA ALA A 76 12.96 -0.84 -13.38
C ALA A 76 14.21 -1.25 -12.60
N SER A 77 14.47 -0.66 -11.43
CA SER A 77 15.63 -1.01 -10.61
C SER A 77 15.59 -2.47 -10.13
N VAL A 78 14.42 -2.96 -9.68
CA VAL A 78 14.24 -4.36 -9.28
C VAL A 78 14.45 -5.31 -10.48
N VAL A 79 13.88 -4.99 -11.65
CA VAL A 79 14.05 -5.79 -12.86
C VAL A 79 15.51 -5.82 -13.30
N LEU A 80 16.20 -4.67 -13.31
CA LEU A 80 17.61 -4.59 -13.68
C LEU A 80 18.49 -5.45 -12.76
N ILE A 81 18.28 -5.40 -11.45
CA ILE A 81 19.02 -6.22 -10.48
C ILE A 81 18.72 -7.71 -10.70
N ALA A 82 17.45 -8.08 -10.92
CA ALA A 82 17.06 -9.46 -11.21
C ALA A 82 17.73 -10.00 -12.48
N TYR A 83 17.92 -9.16 -13.52
CA TYR A 83 18.60 -9.57 -14.75
C TYR A 83 20.11 -9.63 -14.57
N TRP A 84 20.70 -8.63 -13.92
CA TRP A 84 22.15 -8.54 -13.77
C TRP A 84 22.71 -9.60 -12.82
N ILE A 85 22.01 -9.88 -11.71
CA ILE A 85 22.46 -10.82 -10.68
C ILE A 85 21.74 -12.17 -10.81
N GLY A 86 20.43 -12.16 -11.01
CA GLY A 86 19.60 -13.36 -10.99
C GLY A 86 19.79 -14.26 -12.20
N ILE A 87 19.85 -13.70 -13.43
CA ILE A 87 20.00 -14.53 -14.64
C ILE A 87 21.34 -15.29 -14.65
N PRO A 88 22.51 -14.65 -14.45
CA PRO A 88 23.77 -15.40 -14.42
C PRO A 88 23.80 -16.47 -13.33
N TYR A 89 23.24 -16.17 -12.15
CA TYR A 89 23.15 -17.12 -11.04
C TYR A 89 22.35 -18.37 -11.43
N TRP A 90 21.15 -18.20 -12.00
CA TRP A 90 20.30 -19.33 -12.39
C TRP A 90 20.82 -20.05 -13.63
N TRP A 91 21.46 -19.34 -14.56
CA TRP A 91 22.05 -19.93 -15.75
C TRP A 91 23.17 -20.91 -15.41
N ASN A 92 24.07 -20.52 -14.50
CA ASN A 92 25.18 -21.36 -14.05
C ASN A 92 24.70 -22.57 -13.25
N ARG A 93 23.58 -22.45 -12.52
CA ARG A 93 23.01 -23.56 -11.73
C ARG A 93 22.21 -24.53 -12.58
N ASN A 94 21.28 -24.03 -13.39
CA ASN A 94 20.47 -24.82 -14.31
C ASN A 94 19.82 -23.93 -15.38
N ALA A 95 20.33 -24.01 -16.62
CA ALA A 95 19.83 -23.21 -17.74
C ALA A 95 18.34 -23.41 -18.06
N ILE A 96 17.80 -24.63 -17.89
CA ILE A 96 16.37 -24.90 -18.15
C ILE A 96 15.51 -24.17 -17.12
N VAL A 97 15.87 -24.24 -15.84
CA VAL A 97 15.17 -23.51 -14.77
C VAL A 97 15.25 -22.01 -15.04
N CYS A 98 16.43 -21.50 -15.42
CA CYS A 98 16.62 -20.10 -15.78
C CYS A 98 15.64 -19.67 -16.89
N ILE A 99 15.54 -20.43 -17.99
CA ILE A 99 14.61 -20.14 -19.10
C ILE A 99 13.16 -20.11 -18.62
N VAL A 100 12.73 -21.08 -17.81
CA VAL A 100 11.37 -21.13 -17.27
C VAL A 100 11.08 -19.91 -16.38
N LEU A 101 12.02 -19.54 -15.50
CA LEU A 101 11.90 -18.37 -14.63
C LEU A 101 11.82 -17.08 -15.45
N VAL A 102 12.62 -16.97 -16.51
CA VAL A 102 12.59 -15.82 -17.42
C VAL A 102 11.23 -15.71 -18.12
N ILE A 103 10.65 -16.81 -18.61
CA ILE A 103 9.33 -16.81 -19.24
C ILE A 103 8.25 -16.36 -18.25
N ILE A 104 8.22 -16.95 -17.05
CA ILE A 104 7.25 -16.60 -16.00
C ILE A 104 7.43 -15.15 -15.57
N GLY A 105 8.67 -14.71 -15.36
CA GLY A 105 9.02 -13.34 -14.98
C GLY A 105 8.56 -12.31 -15.99
N HIS A 106 8.77 -12.55 -17.29
CA HIS A 106 8.29 -11.67 -18.36
C HIS A 106 6.76 -11.65 -18.46
N TRP A 107 6.09 -12.79 -18.24
CA TRP A 107 4.62 -12.83 -18.20
C TRP A 107 4.04 -11.98 -17.06
N ILE A 108 4.63 -12.08 -15.86
CA ILE A 108 4.24 -11.24 -14.72
C ILE A 108 4.55 -9.77 -15.00
N LEU A 109 5.76 -9.45 -15.47
CA LEU A 109 6.17 -8.08 -15.79
C LEU A 109 5.26 -7.44 -16.85
N SER A 110 4.90 -8.18 -17.89
CA SER A 110 3.98 -7.71 -18.93
C SER A 110 2.61 -7.34 -18.34
N ASN A 111 2.09 -8.16 -17.42
CA ASN A 111 0.85 -7.85 -16.72
C ASN A 111 0.99 -6.64 -15.79
N ILE A 112 2.09 -6.52 -15.04
CA ILE A 112 2.36 -5.35 -14.20
C ILE A 112 2.36 -4.07 -15.05
N CYS A 113 3.17 -4.05 -16.11
CA CYS A 113 3.30 -2.88 -16.99
C CYS A 113 1.97 -2.52 -17.65
N PHE A 114 1.24 -3.51 -18.17
CA PHE A 114 -0.04 -3.28 -18.81
C PHE A 114 -1.07 -2.70 -17.85
N HIS A 115 -1.28 -3.32 -16.69
CA HIS A 115 -2.30 -2.86 -15.75
C HIS A 115 -1.93 -1.53 -15.10
N TYR A 116 -0.64 -1.28 -14.85
CA TYR A 116 -0.17 0.02 -14.39
C TYR A 116 -0.44 1.11 -15.44
N TYR A 117 -0.03 0.88 -16.68
CA TYR A 117 -0.28 1.79 -17.79
C TYR A 117 -1.78 2.10 -17.93
N MET A 118 -2.61 1.07 -17.98
CA MET A 118 -4.07 1.23 -18.08
C MET A 118 -4.65 1.97 -16.88
N GLY A 119 -4.14 1.76 -15.66
CA GLY A 119 -4.55 2.51 -14.47
C GLY A 119 -4.24 4.01 -14.58
N VAL A 120 -3.07 4.36 -15.11
CA VAL A 120 -2.64 5.76 -15.33
C VAL A 120 -3.44 6.43 -16.44
N VAL A 121 -3.56 5.79 -17.62
CA VAL A 121 -4.10 6.46 -18.81
C VAL A 121 -5.61 6.37 -18.97
N THR A 122 -6.25 5.35 -18.39
CA THR A 122 -7.70 5.16 -18.58
C THR A 122 -8.46 6.18 -17.74
N PRO A 123 -9.30 7.04 -18.35
CA PRO A 123 -10.15 7.94 -17.59
C PRO A 123 -11.09 7.12 -16.69
N PRO A 124 -11.29 7.48 -15.42
CA PRO A 124 -12.06 6.68 -14.46
C PRO A 124 -13.56 6.58 -14.80
N GLY A 125 -14.06 7.45 -15.68
CA GLY A 125 -15.48 7.56 -16.03
C GLY A 125 -16.10 8.81 -15.42
N TYR A 126 -16.82 9.58 -16.24
CA TYR A 126 -17.42 10.85 -15.86
C TYR A 126 -18.91 10.84 -16.25
N PRO A 127 -19.78 11.49 -15.47
CA PRO A 127 -21.17 11.70 -15.89
C PRO A 127 -21.23 12.63 -17.12
N PRO A 128 -22.21 12.45 -18.01
CA PRO A 128 -22.40 13.32 -19.17
C PRO A 128 -22.68 14.77 -18.72
N GLN A 129 -22.19 15.74 -19.50
CA GLN A 129 -22.32 17.17 -19.21
C GLN A 129 -23.47 17.77 -20.02
N GLY A 130 -24.34 18.55 -19.38
CA GLY A 130 -25.42 19.27 -20.06
C GLY A 130 -26.63 18.43 -20.46
N GLU A 131 -26.62 17.12 -20.16
CA GLU A 131 -27.75 16.22 -20.40
C GLU A 131 -28.55 15.96 -19.11
N LEU A 132 -29.85 15.71 -19.25
CA LEU A 132 -30.69 15.29 -18.14
C LEU A 132 -30.35 13.85 -17.76
N ILE A 133 -29.76 13.66 -16.58
CA ILE A 133 -29.51 12.34 -16.00
C ILE A 133 -30.75 11.93 -15.22
N THR A 134 -31.58 11.07 -15.80
CA THR A 134 -32.83 10.59 -15.18
C THR A 134 -32.60 9.79 -13.90
N GLU A 135 -31.41 9.21 -13.74
CA GLU A 135 -31.03 8.35 -12.61
C GLU A 135 -30.31 9.11 -11.51
N ALA A 136 -30.23 10.43 -11.60
CA ALA A 136 -29.54 11.24 -10.59
C ALA A 136 -30.22 11.10 -9.22
N VAL A 137 -29.44 10.65 -8.23
CA VAL A 137 -29.92 10.46 -6.85
C VAL A 137 -29.69 11.70 -5.98
N SER A 138 -28.82 12.61 -6.42
CA SER A 138 -28.49 13.85 -5.71
C SER A 138 -27.85 14.86 -6.66
N ILE A 139 -27.57 16.06 -6.16
CA ILE A 139 -26.85 17.10 -6.89
C ILE A 139 -25.46 17.28 -6.28
N CYS A 140 -24.42 17.31 -7.11
CA CYS A 140 -23.09 17.68 -6.65
C CYS A 140 -23.03 19.18 -6.37
N LYS A 141 -22.74 19.57 -5.13
CA LYS A 141 -22.65 20.99 -4.72
C LYS A 141 -21.53 21.76 -5.43
N LYS A 142 -20.40 21.11 -5.72
CA LYS A 142 -19.23 21.73 -6.37
C LYS A 142 -19.40 21.88 -7.89
N CYS A 143 -19.76 20.80 -8.58
CA CYS A 143 -20.01 20.83 -10.03
C CYS A 143 -21.37 21.40 -10.44
N ILE A 144 -22.31 21.59 -9.50
CA ILE A 144 -23.69 22.01 -9.77
C ILE A 144 -24.31 21.16 -10.88
N SER A 145 -24.19 19.84 -10.74
CA SER A 145 -24.60 18.87 -11.76
C SER A 145 -25.29 17.65 -11.12
N PRO A 146 -26.25 17.01 -11.82
CA PRO A 146 -26.87 15.76 -11.39
C PRO A 146 -25.82 14.67 -11.14
N LYS A 147 -25.96 13.95 -10.02
CA LYS A 147 -25.03 12.93 -9.56
C LYS A 147 -25.71 11.55 -9.68
N PRO A 148 -25.32 10.72 -10.66
CA PRO A 148 -25.79 9.34 -10.74
C PRO A 148 -25.47 8.55 -9.46
N PRO A 149 -26.11 7.38 -9.24
CA PRO A 149 -25.77 6.49 -8.14
C PRO A 149 -24.27 6.14 -8.18
N ARG A 150 -23.68 5.91 -6.99
CA ARG A 150 -22.26 5.51 -6.82
C ARG A 150 -21.22 6.52 -7.34
N THR A 151 -21.64 7.66 -7.87
CA THR A 151 -20.74 8.73 -8.32
C THR A 151 -20.28 9.53 -7.11
N HIS A 152 -19.05 10.05 -7.07
CA HIS A 152 -18.59 11.02 -6.05
C HIS A 152 -17.74 12.12 -6.67
N HIS A 153 -17.67 13.29 -6.04
CA HIS A 153 -16.83 14.39 -6.50
C HIS A 153 -15.43 14.26 -5.89
N CYS A 154 -14.41 14.26 -6.73
CA CYS A 154 -13.02 14.34 -6.30
C CYS A 154 -12.57 15.80 -6.29
N SER A 155 -12.12 16.32 -5.13
CA SER A 155 -11.59 17.68 -5.01
C SER A 155 -10.34 17.88 -5.86
N VAL A 156 -9.43 16.90 -5.83
CA VAL A 156 -8.20 16.90 -6.63
C VAL A 156 -8.54 16.95 -8.13
N CYS A 157 -9.30 15.99 -8.67
CA CYS A 157 -9.65 16.04 -10.09
C CYS A 157 -10.66 17.14 -10.48
N ASN A 158 -11.21 17.86 -9.49
CA ASN A 158 -12.28 18.85 -9.61
C ASN A 158 -13.44 18.39 -10.52
N LYS A 159 -13.84 17.13 -10.40
CA LYS A 159 -14.84 16.50 -11.27
C LYS A 159 -15.55 15.35 -10.55
N CYS A 160 -16.80 15.10 -10.92
CA CYS A 160 -17.53 13.90 -10.51
C CYS A 160 -17.03 12.66 -11.25
N ILE A 161 -16.74 11.60 -10.49
CA ILE A 161 -16.21 10.33 -10.98
C ILE A 161 -17.27 9.24 -10.78
N LEU A 162 -17.60 8.51 -11.85
CA LEU A 162 -18.55 7.39 -11.80
C LEU A 162 -17.95 6.24 -10.98
N LYS A 163 -18.77 5.60 -10.13
CA LYS A 163 -18.35 4.52 -9.21
C LYS A 163 -17.00 4.81 -8.54
N MET A 164 -16.86 6.02 -8.00
CA MET A 164 -15.59 6.49 -7.45
C MET A 164 -15.16 5.59 -6.30
N ASP A 165 -13.92 5.13 -6.34
CA ASP A 165 -13.27 4.50 -5.21
C ASP A 165 -12.44 5.54 -4.46
N HIS A 166 -11.32 5.98 -5.03
CA HIS A 166 -10.47 7.01 -4.42
C HIS A 166 -9.67 7.77 -5.48
N HIS A 167 -9.01 8.85 -5.05
CA HIS A 167 -7.96 9.47 -5.85
C HIS A 167 -6.61 8.82 -5.50
N CYS A 168 -5.89 8.30 -6.51
CA CYS A 168 -4.63 7.60 -6.30
C CYS A 168 -3.46 8.44 -6.83
N PRO A 169 -2.62 9.03 -5.95
CA PRO A 169 -1.44 9.78 -6.38
C PRO A 169 -0.44 8.93 -7.16
N TRP A 170 -0.35 7.63 -6.86
CA TRP A 170 0.54 6.66 -7.53
C TRP A 170 0.16 6.36 -8.98
N LEU A 171 -1.06 6.68 -9.39
CA LEU A 171 -1.53 6.62 -10.78
C LEU A 171 -1.63 8.02 -11.40
N ASN A 172 -1.47 9.08 -10.61
CA ASN A 172 -1.86 10.45 -10.97
C ASN A 172 -3.27 10.51 -11.57
N ASN A 173 -4.19 9.69 -11.04
CA ASN A 173 -5.52 9.49 -11.60
C ASN A 173 -6.50 9.03 -10.50
N CYS A 174 -7.79 9.28 -10.71
CA CYS A 174 -8.82 8.68 -9.89
C CYS A 174 -9.02 7.21 -10.25
N VAL A 175 -9.36 6.39 -9.26
CA VAL A 175 -9.84 5.02 -9.45
C VAL A 175 -11.36 5.06 -9.40
N GLY A 176 -11.99 4.67 -10.51
CA GLY A 176 -13.44 4.71 -10.70
C GLY A 176 -13.92 3.65 -11.67
N TYR A 177 -15.14 3.80 -12.16
CA TYR A 177 -15.87 2.81 -12.95
C TYR A 177 -15.02 2.10 -14.03
N ARG A 178 -14.32 2.86 -14.88
CA ARG A 178 -13.62 2.32 -16.07
C ARG A 178 -12.24 1.74 -15.78
N ASN A 179 -11.57 2.14 -14.68
CA ASN A 179 -10.19 1.74 -14.39
C ASN A 179 -10.00 0.98 -13.07
N HIS A 180 -11.04 0.79 -12.27
CA HIS A 180 -10.96 0.05 -10.99
C HIS A 180 -10.41 -1.38 -11.17
N ARG A 181 -10.81 -2.09 -12.23
CA ARG A 181 -10.29 -3.42 -12.54
C ARG A 181 -8.77 -3.39 -12.80
N TYR A 182 -8.29 -2.41 -13.57
CA TYR A 182 -6.86 -2.28 -13.87
C TYR A 182 -6.05 -1.99 -12.62
N PHE A 183 -6.53 -1.08 -11.76
CA PHE A 183 -5.90 -0.78 -10.47
C PHE A 183 -5.78 -2.02 -9.59
N PHE A 184 -6.87 -2.79 -9.43
CA PHE A 184 -6.84 -3.99 -8.62
C PHE A 184 -5.88 -5.06 -9.17
N LEU A 185 -5.95 -5.34 -10.48
CA LEU A 185 -5.07 -6.32 -11.11
C LEU A 185 -3.60 -5.88 -11.08
N TYR A 186 -3.31 -4.59 -11.23
CA TYR A 186 -1.95 -4.05 -11.03
C TYR A 186 -1.42 -4.42 -9.64
N MET A 187 -2.18 -4.16 -8.57
CA MET A 187 -1.74 -4.51 -7.22
C MET A 187 -1.52 -6.02 -7.05
N VAL A 188 -2.43 -6.85 -7.55
CA VAL A 188 -2.30 -8.31 -7.49
C VAL A 188 -1.05 -8.79 -8.22
N TYR A 189 -0.82 -8.34 -9.46
CA TYR A 189 0.36 -8.72 -10.22
C TYR A 189 1.66 -8.17 -9.62
N MET A 190 1.63 -6.99 -8.99
CA MET A 190 2.76 -6.48 -8.22
C MET A 190 3.09 -7.39 -7.04
N VAL A 191 2.09 -7.80 -6.24
CA VAL A 191 2.28 -8.73 -5.11
C VAL A 191 2.83 -10.07 -5.60
N VAL A 192 2.28 -10.61 -6.69
CA VAL A 192 2.78 -11.86 -7.31
C VAL A 192 4.21 -11.69 -7.83
N GLY A 193 4.53 -10.56 -8.45
CA GLY A 193 5.87 -10.27 -8.98
C GLY A 193 6.93 -10.15 -7.90
N VAL A 194 6.66 -9.39 -6.83
CA VAL A 194 7.62 -9.28 -5.71
C VAL A 194 7.75 -10.60 -4.96
N LEU A 195 6.66 -11.38 -4.81
CA LEU A 195 6.72 -12.71 -4.22
C LEU A 195 7.56 -13.67 -5.08
N PHE A 196 7.40 -13.61 -6.41
CA PHE A 196 8.21 -14.37 -7.36
C PHE A 196 9.70 -14.03 -7.21
N VAL A 197 10.06 -12.74 -7.14
CA VAL A 197 11.44 -12.29 -6.93
C VAL A 197 11.98 -12.73 -5.57
N ILE A 198 11.19 -12.63 -4.50
CA ILE A 198 11.59 -13.08 -3.15
C ILE A 198 11.88 -14.59 -3.15
N CYS A 199 10.99 -15.40 -3.72
CA CYS A 199 11.15 -16.85 -3.73
C CYS A 199 12.35 -17.29 -4.59
N CYS A 200 12.49 -16.73 -5.80
CA CYS A 200 13.59 -17.08 -6.71
C CYS A 200 14.93 -16.45 -6.30
N GLY A 201 14.90 -15.38 -5.52
CA GLY A 201 16.08 -14.69 -5.01
C GLY A 201 16.48 -15.11 -3.60
N PHE A 202 15.74 -16.02 -2.95
CA PHE A 202 15.95 -16.36 -1.54
C PHE A 202 17.36 -16.89 -1.28
N ASP A 203 17.84 -17.85 -2.09
CA ASP A 203 19.18 -18.42 -1.94
C ASP A 203 20.27 -17.35 -2.12
N ILE A 204 20.13 -16.50 -3.15
CA ILE A 204 21.04 -15.38 -3.42
C ILE A 204 21.08 -14.41 -2.24
N ALA A 205 19.92 -14.03 -1.73
CA ALA A 205 19.79 -13.09 -0.61
C ALA A 205 20.33 -13.69 0.69
N TYR A 206 20.02 -14.96 0.97
CA TYR A 206 20.47 -15.65 2.16
C TYR A 206 22.00 -15.73 2.19
N THR A 207 22.61 -16.17 1.09
CA THR A 207 24.07 -16.28 0.98
C THR A 207 24.75 -14.93 1.10
N ALA A 208 24.27 -13.90 0.38
CA ALA A 208 24.89 -12.57 0.36
C ALA A 208 24.71 -11.77 1.67
N ILE A 209 23.65 -12.03 2.43
CA ILE A 209 23.36 -11.29 3.66
C ILE A 209 23.98 -11.99 4.86
N PHE A 210 23.86 -13.32 4.96
CA PHE A 210 24.15 -14.07 6.19
C PHE A 210 25.39 -14.96 6.12
N LEU A 211 25.78 -15.47 4.95
CA LEU A 211 26.86 -16.46 4.85
C LEU A 211 28.20 -15.89 4.41
N THR A 212 28.21 -14.90 3.52
CA THR A 212 29.47 -14.36 2.98
C THR A 212 29.99 -13.20 3.84
N PRO A 213 31.21 -13.33 4.40
CA PRO A 213 31.88 -12.21 5.04
C PRO A 213 32.12 -11.09 4.03
N VAL A 214 32.19 -9.86 4.52
CA VAL A 214 32.50 -8.69 3.71
C VAL A 214 34.01 -8.59 3.62
N ASP A 215 34.55 -8.29 2.45
CA ASP A 215 35.83 -7.57 2.33
C ASP A 215 35.66 -6.19 2.97
N SER A 216 35.57 -6.14 4.29
CA SER A 216 36.14 -5.05 5.04
C SER A 216 37.62 -5.32 5.09
N ASP A 217 38.43 -4.27 4.93
CA ASP A 217 39.85 -4.24 5.29
C ASP A 217 40.03 -4.53 6.80
N GLU A 218 39.53 -5.68 7.28
CA GLU A 218 39.85 -6.22 8.59
C GLU A 218 41.34 -6.58 8.49
N PRO A 219 42.22 -5.93 9.27
CA PRO A 219 43.61 -6.33 9.27
C PRO A 219 43.65 -7.81 9.62
N GLU A 220 44.28 -8.62 8.75
CA GLU A 220 44.64 -9.99 9.09
C GLU A 220 45.17 -9.97 10.52
N LEU A 221 44.56 -10.74 11.43
CA LEU A 221 45.22 -11.00 12.70
C LEU A 221 46.52 -11.73 12.34
N GLU A 222 47.64 -10.99 12.30
CA GLU A 222 49.01 -11.51 12.19
C GLU A 222 49.34 -12.32 13.46
N GLY A 223 48.66 -13.44 13.65
CA GLY A 223 49.06 -14.48 14.58
C GLY A 223 50.25 -15.21 13.98
N HIS A 224 51.47 -14.78 14.32
CA HIS A 224 52.66 -15.54 13.97
C HIS A 224 52.56 -16.93 14.62
N ALA A 225 52.66 -17.99 13.82
CA ALA A 225 52.59 -19.36 14.33
C ALA A 225 53.67 -19.57 15.41
N VAL A 226 53.26 -19.98 16.60
CA VAL A 226 54.13 -20.28 17.74
C VAL A 226 54.06 -21.77 18.05
N LYS A 227 55.23 -22.39 18.26
CA LYS A 227 55.31 -23.77 18.77
C LYS A 227 55.61 -23.74 20.27
N PHE A 228 55.00 -24.65 21.02
CA PHE A 228 55.34 -24.90 22.42
C PHE A 228 56.44 -25.94 22.50
N ASN A 229 57.53 -25.64 23.19
CA ASN A 229 58.53 -26.67 23.51
C ASN A 229 58.07 -27.54 24.70
N GLN A 230 58.79 -28.63 24.98
CA GLN A 230 58.46 -29.54 26.10
C GLN A 230 58.52 -28.88 27.49
N THR A 231 59.11 -27.68 27.60
CA THR A 231 59.13 -26.87 28.83
C THR A 231 58.02 -25.81 28.87
N GLY A 232 57.14 -25.77 27.87
CA GLY A 232 56.01 -24.82 27.78
C GLY A 232 56.36 -23.41 27.29
N ALA A 233 57.59 -23.19 26.82
CA ALA A 233 58.00 -21.89 26.28
C ALA A 233 57.55 -21.73 24.82
N LEU A 234 57.06 -20.53 24.50
CA LEU A 234 56.64 -20.11 23.17
C LEU A 234 57.87 -19.81 22.30
N ILE A 235 58.04 -20.56 21.21
CA ILE A 235 59.11 -20.33 20.23
C ILE A 235 58.47 -19.80 18.94
N PRO A 236 58.80 -18.57 18.51
CA PRO A 236 58.34 -18.05 17.22
C PRO A 236 58.96 -18.88 16.09
N VAL A 237 58.15 -19.31 15.14
CA VAL A 237 58.65 -20.06 13.97
C VAL A 237 59.24 -19.04 12.99
N THR A 238 60.56 -18.91 12.94
CA THR A 238 61.24 -17.83 12.19
C THR A 238 61.75 -18.21 10.80
N ASP A 239 61.62 -19.46 10.35
CA ASP A 239 62.27 -19.86 9.08
C ASP A 239 61.33 -20.50 8.06
N ALA A 240 61.37 -19.87 6.88
CA ALA A 240 60.63 -20.12 5.67
C ALA A 240 61.17 -21.30 4.85
N ASP A 241 61.33 -22.48 5.46
CA ASP A 241 62.02 -23.61 4.79
C ASP A 241 61.25 -24.94 4.73
N TYR A 242 59.93 -24.93 4.98
CA TYR A 242 59.04 -26.08 4.76
C TYR A 242 57.63 -25.68 4.33
N LEU A 243 57.50 -24.77 3.36
CA LEU A 243 56.24 -24.64 2.63
C LEU A 243 56.49 -25.05 1.18
N ASP A 244 56.45 -26.36 0.95
CA ASP A 244 56.24 -26.90 -0.38
C ASP A 244 54.89 -26.37 -0.87
N THR A 245 54.93 -25.29 -1.64
CA THR A 245 53.76 -24.57 -2.15
C THR A 245 53.00 -25.39 -3.20
N SER A 246 53.43 -26.64 -3.46
CA SER A 246 52.77 -27.59 -4.34
C SER A 246 51.70 -28.46 -3.63
N LEU A 247 51.58 -28.37 -2.31
CA LEU A 247 50.57 -29.08 -1.50
C LEU A 247 49.55 -28.18 -0.81
N LEU A 248 49.59 -26.87 -1.07
CA LEU A 248 48.39 -26.06 -0.92
C LEU A 248 47.53 -26.36 -2.13
N ASP A 249 46.76 -27.45 -2.05
CA ASP A 249 45.52 -27.53 -2.79
C ASP A 249 44.83 -26.18 -2.61
N ASP A 250 44.43 -25.55 -3.73
CA ASP A 250 43.57 -24.37 -3.73
C ASP A 250 42.34 -24.69 -2.86
N GLU A 251 42.43 -24.40 -1.55
CA GLU A 251 41.27 -24.19 -0.70
C GLU A 251 40.41 -23.20 -1.49
N PRO A 252 39.15 -23.54 -1.85
CA PRO A 252 38.36 -22.71 -2.72
C PRO A 252 38.23 -21.36 -2.04
N GLY A 253 38.99 -20.37 -2.54
CA GLY A 253 39.10 -19.07 -1.91
C GLY A 253 37.69 -18.58 -1.60
N GLU A 254 37.46 -18.19 -0.35
CA GLU A 254 36.17 -17.64 0.10
C GLU A 254 35.70 -16.64 -0.96
N GLU A 255 34.62 -17.00 -1.66
CA GLU A 255 34.15 -16.25 -2.83
C GLU A 255 33.65 -14.88 -2.35
N CYS A 256 34.55 -13.90 -2.29
CA CYS A 256 34.25 -12.62 -1.69
C CYS A 256 33.26 -11.86 -2.59
N ILE A 257 32.08 -11.55 -2.06
CA ILE A 257 31.05 -10.83 -2.81
C ILE A 257 31.40 -9.34 -2.82
N SER A 258 31.59 -8.79 -4.01
CA SER A 258 31.80 -7.35 -4.19
C SER A 258 30.76 -6.51 -3.45
N LEU A 259 31.22 -5.48 -2.72
CA LEU A 259 30.39 -4.59 -1.89
C LEU A 259 29.14 -4.04 -2.60
N TRP A 260 29.27 -3.65 -3.88
CA TRP A 260 28.15 -3.11 -4.64
C TRP A 260 27.06 -4.16 -4.87
N ARG A 261 27.44 -5.43 -5.09
CA ARG A 261 26.54 -6.54 -5.34
C ARG A 261 25.73 -6.84 -4.09
N ARG A 262 26.39 -6.88 -2.92
CA ARG A 262 25.73 -7.04 -1.62
C ARG A 262 24.73 -5.90 -1.36
N ARG A 263 25.13 -4.64 -1.59
CA ARG A 263 24.24 -3.47 -1.43
C ARG A 263 23.02 -3.56 -2.35
N ALA A 264 23.19 -3.98 -3.60
CA ALA A 264 22.09 -4.16 -4.55
C ALA A 264 21.11 -5.27 -4.10
N ILE A 265 21.62 -6.40 -3.60
CA ILE A 265 20.80 -7.50 -3.08
C ILE A 265 20.01 -7.07 -1.83
N VAL A 266 20.65 -6.34 -0.90
CA VAL A 266 19.98 -5.80 0.29
C VAL A 266 18.89 -4.82 -0.11
N TYR A 267 19.18 -3.86 -1.00
CA TYR A 267 18.20 -2.92 -1.55
C TYR A 267 17.00 -3.65 -2.17
N MET A 268 17.26 -4.64 -3.04
CA MET A 268 16.21 -5.42 -3.68
C MET A 268 15.36 -6.17 -2.66
N THR A 269 15.99 -6.77 -1.65
CA THR A 269 15.29 -7.52 -0.57
C THR A 269 14.37 -6.59 0.23
N LEU A 270 14.89 -5.43 0.67
CA LEU A 270 14.11 -4.47 1.46
C LEU A 270 12.91 -3.92 0.68
N ILE A 271 13.11 -3.54 -0.59
CA ILE A 271 12.01 -3.02 -1.42
C ILE A 271 10.96 -4.09 -1.68
N ASN A 272 11.35 -5.30 -2.09
CA ASN A 272 10.37 -6.34 -2.40
C ASN A 272 9.57 -6.74 -1.16
N CYS A 273 10.22 -6.88 0.00
CA CYS A 273 9.52 -7.16 1.27
C CYS A 273 8.58 -6.02 1.67
N GLY A 274 9.04 -4.76 1.57
CA GLY A 274 8.22 -3.59 1.87
C GLY A 274 6.99 -3.48 0.98
N VAL A 275 7.17 -3.64 -0.33
CA VAL A 275 6.08 -3.65 -1.32
C VAL A 275 5.13 -4.82 -1.09
N PHE A 276 5.64 -6.03 -0.82
CA PHE A 276 4.82 -7.21 -0.54
C PHE A 276 3.88 -6.98 0.64
N LEU A 277 4.39 -6.42 1.74
CA LEU A 277 3.57 -6.13 2.91
C LEU A 277 2.57 -5.00 2.64
N ALA A 278 3.04 -3.87 2.11
CA ALA A 278 2.20 -2.69 1.90
C ALA A 278 1.10 -2.93 0.85
N LEU A 279 1.47 -3.37 -0.35
CA LEU A 279 0.50 -3.66 -1.42
C LEU A 279 -0.28 -4.94 -1.14
N GLY A 280 0.29 -5.91 -0.42
CA GLY A 280 -0.44 -7.12 -0.01
C GLY A 280 -1.61 -6.80 0.92
N MET A 281 -1.38 -6.01 1.97
CA MET A 281 -2.46 -5.56 2.86
C MET A 281 -3.51 -4.73 2.12
N LEU A 282 -3.07 -3.80 1.26
CA LEU A 282 -3.98 -2.98 0.46
C LEU A 282 -4.82 -3.83 -0.51
N SER A 283 -4.20 -4.81 -1.17
CA SER A 283 -4.89 -5.75 -2.08
C SER A 283 -5.94 -6.58 -1.34
N LEU A 284 -5.62 -7.06 -0.13
CA LEU A 284 -6.55 -7.82 0.71
C LEU A 284 -7.74 -6.95 1.14
N TRP A 285 -7.50 -5.70 1.53
CA TRP A 285 -8.57 -4.76 1.82
C TRP A 285 -9.50 -4.58 0.61
N HIS A 286 -8.95 -4.26 -0.56
CA HIS A 286 -9.77 -4.08 -1.77
C HIS A 286 -10.50 -5.37 -2.16
N ALA A 287 -9.88 -6.53 -1.99
CA ALA A 287 -10.53 -7.81 -2.23
C ALA A 287 -11.75 -8.02 -1.31
N GLN A 288 -11.70 -7.54 -0.07
CA GLN A 288 -12.85 -7.55 0.84
C GLN A 288 -13.95 -6.59 0.37
N LEU A 289 -13.61 -5.37 -0.04
CA LEU A 289 -14.58 -4.40 -0.60
C LEU A 289 -15.30 -4.97 -1.82
N ILE A 290 -14.54 -5.52 -2.77
CA ILE A 290 -15.08 -6.19 -3.97
C ILE A 290 -15.98 -7.35 -3.57
N SER A 291 -15.59 -8.14 -2.57
CA SER A 291 -16.40 -9.26 -2.07
C SER A 291 -17.74 -8.82 -1.49
N HIS A 292 -17.84 -7.60 -0.96
CA HIS A 292 -19.09 -6.99 -0.48
C HIS A 292 -19.79 -6.09 -1.51
N GLY A 293 -19.26 -5.97 -2.74
CA GLY A 293 -19.88 -5.20 -3.82
C GLY A 293 -19.76 -3.69 -3.68
N GLU A 294 -18.87 -3.20 -2.81
CA GLU A 294 -18.72 -1.78 -2.45
C GLU A 294 -17.37 -1.19 -2.90
N THR A 295 -17.34 0.13 -3.08
CA THR A 295 -16.09 0.92 -3.16
C THR A 295 -15.62 1.33 -1.76
N SER A 296 -14.42 1.88 -1.65
CA SER A 296 -13.90 2.40 -0.38
C SER A 296 -14.77 3.51 0.22
N ILE A 297 -15.31 4.42 -0.61
CA ILE A 297 -16.29 5.43 -0.16
C ILE A 297 -17.58 4.77 0.32
N GLU A 298 -18.09 3.82 -0.44
CA GLU A 298 -19.34 3.13 -0.11
C GLU A 298 -19.23 2.30 1.16
N ALA A 299 -18.08 1.69 1.45
CA ALA A 299 -17.87 0.97 2.71
C ALA A 299 -18.05 1.90 3.92
N ASN A 300 -17.58 3.14 3.84
CA ASN A 300 -17.78 4.11 4.91
C ASN A 300 -19.26 4.52 5.03
N ILE A 301 -19.94 4.76 3.89
CA ILE A 301 -21.37 5.09 3.86
C ILE A 301 -22.21 3.92 4.41
N ASN A 302 -21.95 2.70 3.95
CA ASN A 302 -22.62 1.48 4.38
C ASN A 302 -22.42 1.24 5.88
N LYS A 303 -21.22 1.49 6.41
CA LYS A 303 -20.95 1.40 7.85
C LYS A 303 -21.78 2.41 8.65
N ALA A 304 -21.80 3.67 8.22
CA ALA A 304 -22.60 4.72 8.86
C ALA A 304 -24.10 4.39 8.81
N GLU A 305 -24.58 3.93 7.65
CA GLU A 305 -25.98 3.57 7.44
C GLU A 305 -26.39 2.32 8.23
N THR A 306 -25.49 1.34 8.36
CA THR A 306 -25.69 0.16 9.21
C THR A 306 -25.89 0.56 10.66
N ASN A 307 -25.07 1.48 11.17
CA ASN A 307 -25.21 1.98 12.54
C ASN A 307 -26.55 2.73 12.73
N ARG A 308 -26.89 3.62 11.79
CA ARG A 308 -28.16 4.37 11.81
C ARG A 308 -29.38 3.44 11.80
N MET A 309 -29.39 2.42 10.95
CA MET A 309 -30.49 1.46 10.87
C MET A 309 -30.59 0.59 12.14
N LYS A 310 -29.45 0.22 12.73
CA LYS A 310 -29.39 -0.53 13.98
C LYS A 310 -30.03 0.25 15.14
N GLU A 311 -29.80 1.55 15.23
CA GLU A 311 -30.46 2.43 16.22
C GLU A 311 -31.99 2.46 16.04
N LEU A 312 -32.47 2.33 14.80
CA LEU A 312 -33.88 2.25 14.46
C LEU A 312 -34.47 0.82 14.60
N GLY A 313 -33.69 -0.15 15.09
CA GLY A 313 -34.10 -1.55 15.19
C GLY A 313 -34.28 -2.25 13.85
N ARG A 314 -33.68 -1.72 12.78
CA ARG A 314 -33.74 -2.26 11.41
C ARG A 314 -32.37 -2.81 10.98
N THR A 315 -32.39 -3.75 10.04
CA THR A 315 -31.18 -4.29 9.42
C THR A 315 -30.94 -3.60 8.08
N TYR A 316 -29.74 -3.05 7.90
CA TYR A 316 -29.31 -2.52 6.61
C TYR A 316 -28.76 -3.66 5.73
N ALA A 317 -29.18 -3.69 4.47
CA ALA A 317 -28.62 -4.56 3.46
C ALA A 317 -28.00 -3.69 2.36
N ASN A 318 -26.73 -3.91 2.04
CA ASN A 318 -26.07 -3.21 0.93
C ASN A 318 -26.77 -3.60 -0.39
N PRO A 319 -27.37 -2.63 -1.12
CA PRO A 319 -28.12 -2.91 -2.33
C PRO A 319 -27.27 -3.49 -3.47
N TYR A 320 -25.95 -3.33 -3.42
CA TYR A 320 -25.01 -3.79 -4.45
C TYR A 320 -24.25 -5.07 -4.07
N ASN A 321 -24.62 -5.71 -2.96
CA ASN A 321 -24.00 -6.95 -2.53
C ASN A 321 -24.79 -8.17 -3.01
N PHE A 322 -24.38 -8.74 -4.15
CA PHE A 322 -25.01 -9.93 -4.75
C PHE A 322 -24.41 -11.25 -4.27
N GLY A 323 -23.59 -11.21 -3.22
CA GLY A 323 -22.78 -12.33 -2.75
C GLY A 323 -21.42 -12.43 -3.46
N ARG A 324 -20.43 -12.94 -2.72
CA ARG A 324 -19.00 -12.88 -3.09
C ARG A 324 -18.72 -13.30 -4.52
N ARG A 325 -19.20 -14.48 -4.95
CA ARG A 325 -18.93 -15.02 -6.30
C ARG A 325 -19.47 -14.11 -7.40
N LYS A 326 -20.69 -13.60 -7.26
CA LYS A 326 -21.33 -12.74 -8.26
C LYS A 326 -20.67 -11.36 -8.29
N ASN A 327 -20.34 -10.80 -7.14
CA ASN A 327 -19.62 -9.52 -7.06
C ASN A 327 -18.26 -9.59 -7.78
N TRP A 328 -17.50 -10.67 -7.59
CA TRP A 328 -16.22 -10.88 -8.29
C TRP A 328 -16.39 -11.04 -9.80
N LYS A 329 -17.41 -11.80 -10.26
CA LYS A 329 -17.70 -11.94 -11.69
C LYS A 329 -18.03 -10.59 -12.34
N ILE A 330 -18.86 -9.78 -11.69
CA ILE A 330 -19.24 -8.44 -12.14
C ILE A 330 -18.01 -7.52 -12.15
N PHE A 331 -17.23 -7.51 -11.07
CA PHE A 331 -16.05 -6.66 -10.94
C PHE A 331 -14.97 -6.97 -11.99
N LEU A 332 -14.68 -8.25 -12.19
CA LEU A 332 -13.70 -8.71 -13.18
C LEU A 332 -14.25 -8.66 -14.61
N GLY A 333 -15.54 -8.35 -14.79
CA GLY A 333 -16.19 -8.33 -16.09
C GLY A 333 -16.20 -9.69 -16.79
N LEU A 334 -16.23 -10.79 -16.03
CA LEU A 334 -16.18 -12.18 -16.52
C LEU A 334 -17.55 -12.70 -16.91
N ILE A 335 -18.19 -11.95 -17.79
CA ILE A 335 -19.57 -12.14 -18.13
C ILE A 335 -19.76 -12.04 -19.66
N GLN A 336 -20.89 -12.49 -20.22
CA GLN A 336 -21.14 -12.58 -21.66
C GLN A 336 -20.08 -13.40 -22.41
N GLY A 337 -19.69 -14.56 -21.86
CA GLY A 337 -18.72 -15.47 -22.50
C GLY A 337 -17.24 -15.09 -22.33
N ARG A 338 -16.92 -14.07 -21.53
CA ARG A 338 -15.53 -13.69 -21.24
C ARG A 338 -14.85 -14.74 -20.34
N SER A 339 -13.80 -15.37 -20.83
CA SER A 339 -13.01 -16.38 -20.09
C SER A 339 -11.96 -15.76 -19.17
N PHE A 340 -11.72 -16.36 -18.00
CA PHE A 340 -10.67 -15.95 -17.05
C PHE A 340 -9.26 -15.90 -17.68
N ALA A 341 -8.88 -16.92 -18.45
CA ALA A 341 -7.55 -17.00 -19.05
C ALA A 341 -7.24 -15.81 -19.98
N ARG A 342 -8.14 -15.51 -20.92
CA ARG A 342 -7.93 -14.41 -21.89
C ARG A 342 -8.08 -13.01 -21.29
N HIS A 343 -8.92 -12.85 -20.28
CA HIS A 343 -9.34 -11.52 -19.82
C HIS A 343 -8.68 -11.10 -18.49
N ILE A 344 -8.11 -12.04 -17.74
CA ILE A 344 -7.48 -11.80 -16.43
C ILE A 344 -6.02 -12.23 -16.42
N LEU A 345 -5.69 -13.43 -16.93
CA LEU A 345 -4.29 -13.92 -16.95
C LEU A 345 -3.42 -13.22 -18.02
N LEU A 346 -4.06 -12.64 -19.03
CA LEU A 346 -3.40 -11.89 -20.09
C LEU A 346 -3.83 -10.42 -20.06
N PRO A 347 -2.96 -9.50 -20.50
CA PRO A 347 -3.31 -8.12 -20.78
C PRO A 347 -4.62 -7.99 -21.57
N SER A 348 -5.64 -7.38 -20.97
CA SER A 348 -6.96 -7.26 -21.58
C SER A 348 -7.59 -5.90 -21.31
N ALA A 349 -7.82 -5.14 -22.38
CA ALA A 349 -8.38 -3.79 -22.34
C ALA A 349 -9.92 -3.75 -22.31
N HIS A 350 -10.59 -4.85 -21.99
CA HIS A 350 -12.05 -4.91 -22.03
C HIS A 350 -12.69 -3.98 -20.99
N GLU A 351 -13.79 -3.35 -21.39
CA GLU A 351 -14.51 -2.39 -20.55
C GLU A 351 -15.43 -3.08 -19.54
N PRO A 352 -15.71 -2.42 -18.40
CA PRO A 352 -16.77 -2.85 -17.50
C PRO A 352 -18.12 -2.87 -18.24
N ILE A 353 -19.06 -3.65 -17.73
CA ILE A 353 -20.39 -3.78 -18.32
C ILE A 353 -21.29 -2.66 -17.81
N GLY A 354 -22.03 -2.03 -18.71
CA GLY A 354 -22.94 -0.92 -18.45
C GLY A 354 -22.37 0.44 -18.85
N ASP A 355 -23.08 1.50 -18.44
CA ASP A 355 -22.72 2.91 -18.69
C ASP A 355 -22.13 3.60 -17.44
N GLY A 356 -22.21 2.95 -16.27
CA GLY A 356 -21.82 3.52 -14.98
C GLY A 356 -22.81 4.54 -14.41
N LEU A 357 -23.92 4.78 -15.10
CA LEU A 357 -25.03 5.66 -14.70
C LEU A 357 -26.14 4.84 -14.04
N ARG A 358 -26.45 3.65 -14.59
CA ARG A 358 -27.44 2.73 -14.05
C ARG A 358 -26.78 1.56 -13.34
N TRP A 359 -27.35 1.19 -12.20
CA TRP A 359 -26.85 0.12 -11.36
C TRP A 359 -27.98 -0.77 -10.89
N HIS A 360 -27.82 -2.07 -11.11
CA HIS A 360 -28.75 -3.03 -10.54
C HIS A 360 -28.57 -3.15 -9.04
N THR A 361 -29.66 -3.50 -8.38
CA THR A 361 -29.71 -3.76 -6.95
C THR A 361 -30.25 -5.15 -6.67
N ILE A 362 -30.07 -5.63 -5.44
CA ILE A 362 -30.68 -6.87 -4.95
C ILE A 362 -32.21 -6.87 -4.97
N HIS A 363 -32.84 -5.72 -5.27
CA HIS A 363 -34.30 -5.56 -5.31
C HIS A 363 -34.88 -5.64 -6.72
N ASP A 364 -34.06 -5.71 -7.77
CA ASP A 364 -34.56 -5.79 -9.14
C ASP A 364 -35.05 -7.20 -9.46
N GLU A 365 -36.17 -7.34 -10.19
CA GLU A 365 -36.87 -8.61 -10.39
C GLU A 365 -36.13 -9.62 -11.31
N MET A 366 -35.09 -9.18 -12.04
CA MET A 366 -34.39 -9.97 -13.07
C MET A 366 -32.89 -10.14 -12.76
N ILE A 367 -32.56 -10.55 -11.54
CA ILE A 367 -31.17 -10.79 -11.11
C ILE A 367 -30.48 -11.83 -11.99
N ASP A 368 -31.22 -12.80 -12.53
CA ASP A 368 -30.68 -13.91 -13.33
C ASP A 368 -30.48 -13.58 -14.83
N GLU A 369 -31.08 -12.50 -15.32
CA GLU A 369 -30.93 -12.01 -16.72
C GLU A 369 -30.03 -10.77 -16.83
N TRP A 370 -29.50 -10.28 -15.72
CA TRP A 370 -28.37 -9.37 -15.78
C TRP A 370 -27.20 -10.12 -16.43
N PRO A 371 -26.47 -9.52 -17.40
CA PRO A 371 -25.47 -10.21 -18.20
C PRO A 371 -24.68 -11.22 -17.38
#